data_AF-A0A1M6LKB4-F1
#
_entry.id   AF-A0A1M6LKB4-F1
#
_cell.length_a   1.000
_cell.length_b   1.000
_cell.length_c   1.000
_cell.angle_alpha   90.00
_cell.angle_beta   90.00
_cell.angle_gamma   90.00
#
_symmetry.space_group_name_H-M   'P 1'
#
loop_
_entity.id
_entity.type
_entity.pdbx_description
1 polymer ?
#
loop_
_entity_poly.entity_id
_entity_poly.type
_entity_poly.pdbx_seq_one_letter_code
_entity_poly.pdbx_strand_id
1 'polypeptide(L)'
;MNMLADTLTILGYRPEDDAWETDGRRTYLHEDDATRAYLTTLRGILARQGWHRDPNTLRTFRHEASEQIIEIEPGGDGCTGHYLHHMKAAVIA
;
A
#
# COMPACT_ATOMS: atom_id res chain seq x y z
N MET A 1 -1.27 18.29 1.00
CA MET A 1 -1.58 17.27 2.02
C MET A 1 -1.71 15.95 1.29
N ASN A 2 -0.81 15.00 1.52
CA ASN A 2 -0.83 13.72 0.82
C ASN A 2 -1.76 12.76 1.58
N MET A 3 -3.05 12.76 1.21
CA MET A 3 -4.13 12.07 1.93
C MET A 3 -3.83 10.59 2.21
N LEU A 4 -3.11 9.92 1.31
CA LEU A 4 -2.67 8.54 1.51
C LEU A 4 -1.65 8.43 2.65
N ALA A 5 -0.57 9.21 2.63
CA ALA A 5 0.49 9.12 3.64
C ALA A 5 -0.02 9.41 5.06
N ASP A 6 -0.92 10.38 5.20
CA ASP A 6 -1.57 10.70 6.47
C ASP A 6 -2.43 9.52 6.96
N THR A 7 -3.19 8.90 6.05
CA THR A 7 -3.99 7.70 6.34
C THR A 7 -3.11 6.54 6.79
N LEU A 8 -2.01 6.28 6.08
CA LEU A 8 -1.09 5.20 6.41
C LEU A 8 -0.46 5.42 7.79
N THR A 9 -0.07 6.65 8.11
CA THR A 9 0.46 7.01 9.43
C THR A 9 -0.55 6.74 10.54
N ILE A 10 -1.82 7.12 10.36
CA ILE A 10 -2.91 6.84 11.32
C ILE A 10 -3.12 5.32 11.49
N LEU A 11 -2.93 4.55 10.42
CA LEU A 11 -3.04 3.10 10.43
C LEU A 11 -1.81 2.39 11.01
N GLY A 12 -0.81 3.12 11.52
CA GLY A 12 0.37 2.55 12.16
C GLY A 12 1.53 2.23 11.20
N TYR A 13 1.41 2.59 9.92
CA TYR A 13 2.54 2.48 9.00
C TYR A 13 3.58 3.56 9.27
N ARG A 14 4.85 3.19 9.14
CA ARG A 14 5.98 4.12 9.20
C ARG A 14 6.71 4.10 7.86
N PRO A 15 7.12 5.27 7.33
CA PRO A 15 7.94 5.31 6.13
C PRO A 15 9.29 4.62 6.41
N GLU A 16 9.71 3.75 5.49
CA GLU A 16 11.00 3.06 5.55
C GLU A 16 11.92 3.54 4.42
N ASP A 17 11.37 3.71 3.22
CA ASP A 17 12.10 4.18 2.04
C ASP A 17 11.22 5.10 1.19
N ASP A 18 11.77 6.23 0.75
CA ASP A 18 11.11 7.17 -0.16
C ASP A 18 11.98 7.39 -1.41
N ALA A 19 11.99 6.38 -2.26
CA ALA A 19 12.67 6.37 -3.55
C ALA A 19 11.77 6.92 -4.68
N TRP A 20 10.75 7.73 -4.35
CA TRP A 20 9.73 8.18 -5.31
C TRP A 20 10.30 8.88 -6.56
N GLU A 21 11.38 9.66 -6.40
CA GLU A 21 12.04 10.35 -7.50
C GLU A 21 12.98 9.46 -8.31
N THR A 22 13.51 8.39 -7.71
CA THR A 22 14.52 7.52 -8.35
C THR A 22 13.92 6.28 -9.01
N ASP A 23 13.06 5.54 -8.30
CA ASP A 23 12.44 4.30 -8.79
C ASP A 23 10.91 4.37 -8.84
N GLY A 24 10.32 5.47 -8.36
CA GLY A 24 8.87 5.66 -8.37
C GLY A 24 8.15 4.92 -7.26
N ARG A 25 8.85 4.49 -6.20
CA ARG A 25 8.29 3.71 -5.09
C ARG A 25 8.52 4.38 -3.74
N ARG A 26 7.53 4.26 -2.86
CA ARG A 26 7.62 4.50 -1.42
C ARG A 26 7.28 3.22 -0.69
N THR A 27 8.08 2.87 0.32
CA THR A 27 7.86 1.70 1.15
C THR A 27 7.52 2.14 2.56
N TYR A 28 6.49 1.51 3.12
CA TYR A 28 6.07 1.70 4.49
C TYR A 28 6.06 0.35 5.21
N LEU A 29 6.43 0.36 6.48
CA LEU A 29 6.43 -0.80 7.37
C LEU A 29 5.28 -0.71 8.38
N HIS A 30 4.60 -1.82 8.60
CA HIS A 30 3.68 -2.04 9.71
C HIS A 30 4.19 -3.20 10.57
N GLU A 31 4.19 -3.04 11.90
CA GLU A 31 4.76 -4.04 12.83
C GLU A 31 3.84 -5.27 13.04
N ASP A 32 2.52 -5.10 12.88
CA ASP A 32 1.58 -6.24 12.93
C ASP A 32 1.40 -6.92 11.58
N ASP A 33 0.96 -8.18 11.61
CA ASP A 33 0.66 -8.97 10.42
C ASP A 33 -0.48 -8.42 9.58
N ALA A 34 -0.35 -8.56 8.25
CA ALA A 34 -1.42 -8.29 7.29
C ALA A 34 -2.50 -9.39 7.31
N THR A 35 -3.19 -9.56 8.44
CA THR A 35 -4.26 -10.56 8.59
C THR A 35 -5.42 -10.28 7.61
N ARG A 36 -6.24 -11.30 7.32
CA ARG A 36 -7.42 -11.13 6.46
C ARG A 36 -8.39 -10.06 6.97
N ALA A 37 -8.56 -9.97 8.29
CA ALA A 37 -9.41 -8.97 8.92
C ALA A 37 -8.83 -7.56 8.70
N TYR A 38 -7.53 -7.39 8.95
CA TYR A 38 -6.83 -6.14 8.71
C TYR A 38 -6.94 -5.69 7.24
N LEU A 39 -6.65 -6.58 6.28
CA LEU A 39 -6.75 -6.29 4.84
C LEU A 39 -8.17 -5.91 4.41
N THR A 40 -9.20 -6.48 5.05
CA THR A 40 -10.60 -6.12 4.79
C THR A 40 -10.91 -4.69 5.23
N THR A 41 -10.42 -4.29 6.40
CA THR A 41 -10.54 -2.92 6.93
C THR A 41 -9.76 -1.93 6.07
N LEU A 42 -8.49 -2.24 5.77
CA LEU A 42 -7.62 -1.42 4.92
C LEU A 42 -8.28 -1.14 3.57
N ARG A 43 -8.83 -2.17 2.91
CA ARG A 43 -9.58 -2.02 1.65
C ARG A 43 -10.73 -1.01 1.78
N GLY A 44 -11.50 -1.05 2.86
CA GLY A 44 -12.62 -0.14 3.06
C GLY A 44 -12.19 1.31 3.28
N ILE A 45 -11.03 1.53 3.90
CA ILE A 45 -10.45 2.86 4.10
C ILE A 45 -9.89 3.40 2.78
N LEU A 46 -9.11 2.59 2.08
CA LEU A 46 -8.51 2.90 0.79
C LEU A 46 -9.58 3.20 -0.28
N ALA A 47 -10.68 2.44 -0.32
CA ALA A 47 -11.77 2.67 -1.27
C ALA A 47 -12.44 4.04 -1.15
N ARG A 48 -12.46 4.65 0.04
CA ARG A 48 -12.98 6.03 0.23
C ARG A 48 -12.06 7.10 -0.37
N GLN A 49 -10.87 6.71 -0.79
CA GLN A 49 -9.85 7.56 -1.39
C GLN A 49 -9.56 7.15 -2.84
N GLY A 50 -10.48 6.44 -3.49
CA GLY A 50 -10.34 6.04 -4.90
C GLY A 50 -9.41 4.84 -5.15
N TRP A 51 -9.00 4.12 -4.10
CA TRP A 51 -8.15 2.92 -4.24
C TRP A 51 -8.99 1.65 -4.23
N HIS A 52 -8.95 0.91 -5.33
CA HIS A 52 -9.74 -0.30 -5.52
C HIS A 52 -8.86 -1.52 -5.68
N ARG A 53 -9.31 -2.67 -5.17
CA ARG A 53 -8.56 -3.93 -5.30
C ARG A 53 -8.38 -4.28 -6.77
N ASP A 54 -7.17 -4.60 -7.17
CA ASP A 54 -6.88 -5.15 -8.49
C ASP A 54 -7.48 -6.58 -8.59
N PRO A 55 -8.29 -6.87 -9.63
CA PRO A 55 -8.95 -8.17 -9.75
C PRO A 55 -7.98 -9.30 -10.11
N ASN A 56 -6.82 -8.98 -10.68
CA ASN A 56 -5.87 -9.94 -11.23
C ASN A 56 -4.65 -10.14 -10.31
N THR A 57 -4.38 -9.18 -9.44
CA THR A 57 -3.17 -9.18 -8.60
C THR A 57 -3.54 -9.28 -7.12
N LEU A 58 -2.95 -10.24 -6.42
CA LEU A 58 -3.22 -10.44 -5.00
C LEU A 58 -2.71 -9.25 -4.18
N ARG A 59 -3.49 -8.86 -3.15
CA ARG A 59 -3.11 -7.82 -2.18
C ARG A 59 -2.68 -6.49 -2.80
N THR A 60 -3.18 -6.21 -4.00
CA THR A 60 -2.85 -5.04 -4.79
C THR A 60 -4.07 -4.14 -4.91
N PHE A 61 -3.86 -2.84 -4.85
CA PHE A 61 -4.86 -1.81 -5.05
C PHE A 61 -4.39 -0.83 -6.13
N ARG A 62 -5.32 -0.32 -6.91
CA ARG A 62 -5.10 0.64 -7.98
C ARG A 62 -5.92 1.89 -7.72
N HIS A 63 -5.31 3.06 -7.88
CA HIS A 63 -6.00 4.34 -7.74
C HIS A 63 -6.71 4.72 -9.04
N GLU A 64 -8.01 4.98 -8.96
CA GLU A 64 -8.88 5.22 -10.13
C GLU A 64 -8.45 6.39 -11.02
N ALA A 65 -7.87 7.44 -10.44
CA ALA A 65 -7.57 8.67 -11.17
C ALA A 65 -6.12 8.77 -11.66
N SER A 66 -5.19 8.10 -10.97
CA SER A 66 -3.75 8.24 -11.23
C SER A 66 -3.08 6.95 -11.68
N GLU A 67 -3.81 5.83 -11.70
CA GLU A 67 -3.29 4.50 -12.03
C GLU A 67 -2.12 4.04 -11.13
N GLN A 68 -1.86 4.76 -10.04
CA GLN A 68 -0.87 4.39 -9.03
C GLN A 68 -1.28 3.09 -8.35
N ILE A 69 -0.28 2.38 -7.84
CA ILE A 69 -0.45 1.04 -7.28
C ILE A 69 -0.04 1.04 -5.81
N ILE A 70 -0.82 0.33 -5.00
CA ILE A 70 -0.41 -0.11 -3.66
C ILE A 70 -0.29 -1.63 -3.68
N GLU A 71 0.85 -2.16 -3.25
CA GLU A 71 1.06 -3.59 -3.04
C GLU A 71 1.36 -3.87 -1.57
N ILE A 72 0.73 -4.90 -1.01
CA ILE A 72 0.98 -5.34 0.37
C ILE A 72 1.77 -6.63 0.37
N GLU A 73 3.02 -6.55 0.81
CA GLU A 73 3.92 -7.69 0.98
C GLU A 73 3.87 -8.16 2.45
N PRO A 74 3.25 -9.32 2.76
CA PRO A 74 3.30 -9.87 4.10
C PRO A 74 4.73 -10.22 4.52
N GLY A 75 5.03 -10.13 5.81
CA GLY A 75 6.22 -10.76 6.37
C GLY A 75 6.25 -12.26 6.06
N GLY A 76 7.47 -12.80 5.90
CA GLY A 76 7.70 -14.24 5.73
C GLY A 76 7.39 -15.04 7.00
N ASP A 77 7.48 -16.37 6.92
CA ASP A 77 7.20 -17.27 8.04
C ASP A 77 8.00 -16.89 9.30
N GLY A 78 7.27 -16.62 10.40
CA GLY A 78 7.85 -16.25 11.69
C GLY A 78 8.21 -14.77 11.87
N CYS A 79 7.95 -13.93 10.87
CA CYS A 79 8.08 -12.47 11.00
C CYS A 79 6.74 -11.87 11.43
N THR A 80 6.77 -10.94 12.39
CA THR A 80 5.65 -10.03 12.64
C THR A 80 5.79 -8.83 11.73
N GLY A 81 4.74 -8.48 10.99
CA GLY A 81 4.71 -7.26 10.19
C GLY A 81 4.45 -7.47 8.70
N HIS A 82 4.39 -6.35 7.98
CA HIS A 82 4.26 -6.33 6.52
C HIS A 82 4.70 -5.00 5.94
N TYR A 83 5.04 -5.03 4.66
CA TYR A 83 5.32 -3.83 3.88
C TYR A 83 4.11 -3.41 3.05
N LEU A 84 4.02 -2.11 2.83
CA LEU A 84 3.17 -1.49 1.85
C LEU A 84 4.02 -0.70 0.88
N HIS A 85 3.95 -1.05 -0.40
CA HIS A 85 4.64 -0.33 -1.47
C HIS A 85 3.63 0.55 -2.21
N HIS A 86 3.85 1.85 -2.20
CA HIS A 86 3.12 2.82 -3.02
C HIS A 86 3.98 3.17 -4.23
N MET A 87 3.47 2.87 -5.43
CA MET A 87 4.22 2.97 -6.67
C MET A 87 3.51 3.89 -7.67
N LYS A 88 4.29 4.62 -8.47
CA LYS A 88 3.80 5.29 -9.68
C LYS A 88 3.12 4.26 -10.59
N ALA A 89 2.16 4.73 -11.40
CA ALA A 89 1.64 3.89 -12.47
C ALA A 89 2.82 3.40 -13.32
N ALA A 90 2.89 2.10 -13.57
CA ALA A 90 3.87 1.58 -14.50
C ALA A 90 3.59 2.25 -15.85
N VAL A 91 4.56 3.03 -16.34
CA VAL A 91 4.52 3.48 -17.73
C VAL A 91 4.69 2.21 -18.55
N ILE A 92 3.59 1.69 -19.10
CA ILE A 92 3.66 0.71 -20.18
C ILE A 92 4.28 1.48 -21.35
N ALA A 93 5.60 1.36 -21.50
CA ALA A 93 6.32 1.83 -22.67
C ALA A 93 5.98 0.95 -23.88
#